data_AF-A0AAD7EFY2-F1
#
_entry.id   AF-A0AAD7EFY2-F1
#
_cell.length_a   1.000
_cell.length_b   1.000
_cell.length_c   1.000
_cell.angle_alpha   90.00
_cell.angle_beta   90.00
_cell.angle_gamma   90.00
#
_symmetry.space_group_name_H-M   'P 1'
#
loop_
_entity.id
_entity.type
_entity.pdbx_description
1 polymer ?
#
loop_
_entity_poly.entity_id
_entity_poly.type
_entity_poly.pdbx_seq_one_letter_code
_entity_poly.pdbx_strand_id
1 'polypeptide(L)'
;MNVENFWKQLKHGFLHNHVRPRLDQLIWILITQVTPVYLARANTLNDRHCLGRSKALTPFQKMFKSEWICLESVTTRGDVDEKYITRVDQWTCTCKAQAMHSCHLCEHLVQSLPRPPAKFWMEVVHHRTLPLYHHPALVIPGSQWIEPADGSITDGDDHVFRTRTNVLAGGGGWRELNFSTPSFAGQTREASDSGSSCVHLLKRAEEFKQATTIFRAQVPHRNRIWMLSMVKQDMGCNVGNLVKDIHRYESSSRVRDTTWARKKGDKEEQC
;
A
#
# COMPACT_ATOMS: atom_id res chain seq x y z
N MET A 1 -2.57 -9.70 1.89
CA MET A 1 -3.56 -10.59 1.25
C MET A 1 -3.40 -11.97 1.87
N ASN A 2 -4.47 -12.57 2.40
CA ASN A 2 -4.35 -13.90 3.03
C ASN A 2 -4.26 -14.98 1.96
N VAL A 3 -3.42 -15.99 2.19
CA VAL A 3 -3.20 -17.15 1.29
C VAL A 3 -4.53 -17.80 0.87
N GLU A 4 -5.51 -17.84 1.78
CA GLU A 4 -6.83 -18.40 1.51
C GLU A 4 -7.62 -17.63 0.43
N ASN A 5 -7.52 -16.30 0.41
CA ASN A 5 -8.20 -15.48 -0.60
C ASN A 5 -7.59 -15.70 -1.99
N PHE A 6 -6.27 -15.88 -2.06
CA PHE A 6 -5.59 -16.26 -3.30
C PHE A 6 -6.12 -17.59 -3.83
N TRP A 7 -6.19 -18.63 -3.00
CA TRP A 7 -6.70 -19.93 -3.43
C TRP A 7 -8.17 -19.90 -3.86
N LYS A 8 -9.02 -19.10 -3.21
CA LYS A 8 -10.41 -18.91 -3.65
C LYS A 8 -10.47 -18.31 -5.06
N GLN A 9 -9.69 -17.27 -5.32
CA GLN A 9 -9.65 -16.62 -6.64
C GLN A 9 -9.07 -17.56 -7.71
N LEU A 10 -8.02 -18.31 -7.39
CA LEU A 10 -7.44 -19.28 -8.31
C LEU A 10 -8.47 -20.37 -8.68
N LYS A 11 -9.13 -20.96 -7.68
CA LYS A 11 -10.11 -22.03 -7.88
C LYS A 11 -11.34 -21.56 -8.66
N HIS A 12 -11.96 -20.48 -8.23
CA HIS A 12 -13.22 -20.02 -8.82
C HIS A 12 -13.03 -19.19 -10.09
N GLY A 13 -11.94 -18.43 -10.19
CA GLY A 13 -11.67 -17.59 -11.36
C GLY A 13 -11.06 -18.35 -12.52
N PHE A 14 -10.06 -19.19 -12.25
CA PHE A 14 -9.21 -19.76 -13.32
C PHE A 14 -9.34 -21.27 -13.46
N LEU A 15 -9.65 -22.00 -12.39
CA LEU A 15 -9.72 -23.47 -12.40
C LEU A 15 -11.14 -24.04 -12.37
N HIS A 16 -12.17 -23.21 -12.54
CA HIS A 16 -13.57 -23.65 -12.40
C HIS A 16 -13.97 -24.74 -13.41
N ASN A 17 -13.37 -24.75 -14.61
CA ASN A 17 -13.61 -25.76 -15.64
C ASN A 17 -12.55 -26.88 -15.66
N HIS A 18 -11.59 -26.86 -14.73
CA HIS A 18 -10.50 -27.83 -14.70
C HIS A 18 -10.67 -28.80 -13.54
N VAL A 19 -11.19 -29.98 -13.84
CA VAL A 19 -11.19 -31.10 -12.90
C VAL A 19 -9.78 -31.71 -12.90
N ARG A 20 -8.98 -31.40 -11.86
CA ARG A 20 -7.59 -31.88 -11.70
C ARG A 20 -6.66 -31.49 -12.88
N PRO A 21 -6.33 -30.20 -13.03
CA PRO A 21 -5.38 -29.79 -14.07
C PRO A 21 -4.04 -30.51 -13.88
N ARG A 22 -3.42 -30.94 -14.98
CA ARG A 22 -2.03 -31.43 -14.97
C ARG A 22 -1.10 -30.31 -14.47
N LEU A 23 0.01 -30.69 -13.86
CA LEU A 23 0.96 -29.73 -13.27
C LEU A 23 1.40 -28.66 -14.29
N ASP A 24 1.76 -29.07 -15.51
CA ASP A 24 2.19 -28.15 -16.57
C ASP A 24 1.10 -27.15 -16.96
N GLN A 25 -0.16 -27.62 -17.02
CA GLN A 25 -1.30 -26.77 -17.33
C GLN A 25 -1.58 -25.78 -16.21
N LEU A 26 -1.44 -26.20 -14.95
CA LEU A 26 -1.56 -25.30 -13.80
C LEU A 26 -0.46 -24.24 -13.81
N ILE A 27 0.79 -24.62 -14.09
CA ILE A 27 1.92 -23.69 -14.21
C ILE A 27 1.66 -22.69 -15.33
N TRP A 28 1.21 -23.16 -16.49
CA TRP A 28 0.86 -22.28 -17.61
C TRP A 28 -0.25 -21.29 -17.23
N ILE A 29 -1.33 -21.74 -16.57
CA ILE A 29 -2.42 -20.86 -16.10
C ILE A 29 -1.90 -19.82 -15.10
N LEU A 30 -1.04 -20.24 -14.16
CA LEU A 30 -0.45 -19.33 -13.17
C LEU A 30 0.36 -18.23 -13.84
N ILE A 31 1.27 -18.59 -14.74
CA ILE A 31 2.17 -17.65 -15.41
C ILE A 31 1.41 -16.74 -16.37
N THR A 32 0.50 -17.28 -17.18
CA THR A 32 -0.11 -16.55 -18.30
C THR A 32 -1.42 -15.84 -17.95
N GLN A 33 -2.15 -16.31 -16.93
CA GLN A 33 -3.47 -15.76 -16.60
C GLN A 33 -3.51 -15.13 -15.21
N VAL A 34 -3.02 -15.85 -14.20
CA VAL A 34 -3.15 -15.41 -12.80
C VAL A 34 -2.20 -14.26 -12.51
N THR A 35 -0.89 -14.45 -12.71
CA THR A 35 0.13 -13.45 -12.39
C THR A 35 -0.13 -12.09 -13.06
N PRO A 36 -0.46 -12.00 -14.36
CA PRO A 36 -0.72 -10.70 -15.00
C PRO A 36 -1.93 -9.97 -14.42
N VAL A 37 -3.03 -10.67 -14.12
CA VAL A 37 -4.23 -10.07 -13.52
C VAL A 37 -3.92 -9.54 -12.12
N TYR A 38 -3.13 -10.29 -11.35
CA TYR A 38 -2.69 -9.84 -10.02
C TYR A 38 -1.78 -8.62 -10.10
N LEU A 39 -0.81 -8.62 -11.02
CA LEU A 39 0.07 -7.47 -11.25
C LEU A 39 -0.70 -6.23 -11.70
N ALA A 40 -1.67 -6.38 -12.61
CA ALA A 40 -2.52 -5.27 -13.06
C ALA A 40 -3.33 -4.68 -11.89
N ARG A 41 -3.92 -5.52 -11.04
CA ARG A 41 -4.65 -5.09 -9.84
C ARG A 41 -3.74 -4.41 -8.82
N ALA A 42 -2.55 -4.98 -8.58
CA ALA A 42 -1.54 -4.38 -7.72
C ALA A 42 -1.13 -3.00 -8.24
N ASN A 43 -0.92 -2.86 -9.56
CA ASN A 43 -0.58 -1.59 -10.20
C ASN A 43 -1.72 -0.57 -10.13
N THR A 44 -2.99 -0.97 -10.19
CA THR A 44 -4.11 -0.02 -9.95
C THR A 44 -4.19 0.46 -8.51
N LEU A 45 -3.77 -0.38 -7.55
CA LEU A 45 -3.74 -0.05 -6.14
C LEU A 45 -2.48 0.76 -5.76
N ASN A 46 -1.38 0.52 -6.45
CA ASN A 46 -0.14 1.26 -6.28
C ASN A 46 -0.21 2.61 -7.03
N ASP A 47 0.12 3.66 -6.29
CA ASP A 47 0.45 5.01 -6.75
C ASP A 47 -0.68 5.93 -7.28
N ARG A 48 -1.79 5.42 -7.84
CA ARG A 48 -2.88 6.31 -8.35
C ARG A 48 -4.17 6.36 -7.54
N HIS A 49 -4.41 5.40 -6.66
CA HIS A 49 -5.72 5.29 -5.99
C HIS A 49 -5.87 6.18 -4.74
N CYS A 50 -4.77 6.75 -4.21
CA CYS A 50 -4.82 7.66 -3.07
C CYS A 50 -4.53 9.11 -3.49
N LEU A 51 -5.33 9.65 -4.40
CA LEU A 51 -5.33 11.06 -4.79
C LEU A 51 -5.74 11.92 -3.56
N GLY A 52 -4.76 12.33 -2.75
CA GLY A 52 -5.00 13.23 -1.61
C GLY A 52 -4.14 12.98 -0.38
N ARG A 53 -3.38 11.88 -0.32
CA ARG A 53 -2.43 11.63 0.77
C ARG A 53 -1.05 11.37 0.20
N SER A 54 -0.04 12.05 0.75
CA SER A 54 1.36 11.73 0.44
C SER A 54 1.64 10.26 0.81
N LYS A 55 2.48 9.60 0.02
CA LYS A 55 2.89 8.21 0.26
C LYS A 55 3.48 8.13 1.67
N ALA A 56 2.83 7.38 2.55
CA ALA A 56 3.36 7.15 3.88
C ALA A 56 4.67 6.37 3.73
N LEU A 57 5.71 6.81 4.43
CA LEU A 57 6.98 6.08 4.47
C LEU A 57 6.75 4.67 5.03
N THR A 58 7.35 3.68 4.39
CA THR A 58 7.34 2.30 4.90
C THR A 58 8.06 2.24 6.26
N PRO A 59 7.80 1.23 7.11
CA PRO A 59 8.54 1.07 8.37
C PRO A 59 10.05 1.09 8.17
N PHE A 60 10.54 0.43 7.12
CA PHE A 60 11.94 0.47 6.72
C PHE A 60 12.41 1.89 6.39
N GLN A 61 11.69 2.63 5.53
CA GLN A 61 12.06 4.00 5.16
C GLN A 61 12.09 4.95 6.36
N LYS A 62 11.18 4.76 7.33
CA LYS A 62 11.19 5.53 8.58
C LYS A 62 12.44 5.26 9.40
N MET A 63 12.79 3.99 9.61
CA MET A 63 14.00 3.56 10.31
C MET A 63 15.25 4.05 9.59
N PHE A 64 15.34 3.82 8.28
CA PHE A 64 16.46 4.28 7.45
C PHE A 64 16.67 5.79 7.56
N LYS A 65 15.59 6.58 7.48
CA LYS A 65 15.64 8.03 7.61
C LYS A 65 16.09 8.48 9.00
N SER A 66 15.61 7.84 10.07
CA SER A 66 16.03 8.21 11.44
C SER A 66 17.51 7.91 11.68
N GLU A 67 17.98 6.75 11.24
CA GLU A 67 19.39 6.36 11.38
C GLU A 67 20.30 7.26 10.54
N TRP A 68 19.90 7.60 9.32
CA TRP A 68 20.64 8.55 8.49
C TRP A 68 20.82 9.90 9.17
N ILE A 69 19.74 10.48 9.70
CA ILE A 69 19.79 11.79 10.37
C ILE A 69 20.68 11.72 11.62
N CYS A 70 20.63 10.60 12.35
CA CYS A 70 21.51 10.40 13.50
C CYS A 70 22.98 10.42 13.07
N LEU A 71 23.35 9.63 12.05
CA LEU A 71 24.73 9.54 11.53
C LEU A 71 25.22 10.82 10.86
N GLU A 72 24.33 11.58 10.22
CA GLU A 72 24.63 12.90 9.64
C GLU A 72 25.08 13.91 10.72
N SER A 73 24.52 13.80 11.92
CA SER A 73 24.83 14.70 13.04
C SER A 73 26.07 14.33 13.85
N VAL A 74 26.65 13.15 13.63
CA VAL A 74 27.82 12.68 14.38
C VAL A 74 29.05 13.46 13.94
N THR A 75 29.73 14.13 14.88
CA THR A 75 31.04 14.73 14.59
C THR A 75 32.04 13.62 14.34
N THR A 76 32.58 13.54 13.12
CA THR A 76 33.62 12.58 12.76
C THR A 76 34.79 12.77 13.72
N ARG A 77 35.20 11.71 14.43
CA ARG A 77 36.37 11.76 15.32
C ARG A 77 37.59 11.95 14.42
N GLY A 78 38.09 13.18 14.36
CA GLY A 78 38.94 13.72 13.29
C GLY A 78 40.34 13.13 13.15
N ASP A 79 40.47 11.84 12.86
CA ASP A 79 41.77 11.18 12.59
C ASP A 79 41.68 10.01 11.59
N VAL A 80 40.56 9.88 10.85
CA VAL A 80 40.15 8.56 10.31
C VAL A 80 39.85 8.53 8.81
N ASP A 81 39.81 9.67 8.11
CA ASP A 81 39.55 9.69 6.67
C ASP A 81 40.64 8.98 5.82
N GLU A 82 41.84 8.75 6.38
CA GLU A 82 42.87 7.90 5.74
C GLU A 82 42.71 6.40 6.03
N LYS A 83 41.98 6.00 7.07
CA LYS A 83 41.95 4.61 7.54
C LYS A 83 40.87 3.76 6.88
N TYR A 84 39.73 4.35 6.53
CA TYR A 84 38.61 3.62 5.95
C TYR A 84 38.36 4.06 4.50
N ILE A 85 38.22 3.07 3.62
CA ILE A 85 37.93 3.29 2.21
C ILE A 85 36.41 3.26 2.06
N THR A 86 35.82 4.39 1.66
CA THR A 86 34.41 4.51 1.31
C THR A 86 34.24 4.47 -0.20
N ARG A 87 33.31 3.62 -0.66
CA ARG A 87 32.93 3.47 -2.06
C ARG A 87 31.42 3.62 -2.17
N VAL A 88 30.99 4.84 -2.49
CA VAL A 88 29.57 5.20 -2.60
C VAL A 88 28.91 4.48 -3.78
N ASP A 89 29.63 4.31 -4.88
CA ASP A 89 29.20 3.59 -6.09
C ASP A 89 28.80 2.14 -5.81
N GLN A 90 29.55 1.46 -4.93
CA GLN A 90 29.29 0.09 -4.50
C GLN A 90 28.45 0.02 -3.22
N TRP A 91 28.18 1.17 -2.59
CA TRP A 91 27.62 1.27 -1.24
C TRP A 91 28.40 0.44 -0.20
N THR A 92 29.72 0.57 -0.19
CA THR A 92 30.60 -0.18 0.72
C THR A 92 31.55 0.74 1.47
N CYS A 93 31.87 0.36 2.70
CA CYS A 93 32.81 1.03 3.58
C CYS A 93 33.56 -0.05 4.37
N THR A 94 34.88 0.11 4.53
CA THR A 94 35.70 -0.86 5.27
C THR A 94 35.52 -0.79 6.79
N CYS A 95 34.70 0.14 7.29
CA CYS A 95 34.43 0.27 8.72
C CYS A 95 33.52 -0.86 9.24
N LYS A 96 33.76 -1.30 10.47
CA LYS A 96 32.95 -2.35 11.12
C LYS A 96 31.49 -1.92 11.36
N ALA A 97 31.25 -0.62 11.51
CA ALA A 97 29.91 -0.10 11.80
C ALA A 97 28.92 -0.43 10.68
N GLN A 98 29.33 -0.36 9.40
CA GLN A 98 28.43 -0.65 8.28
C GLN A 98 27.92 -2.09 8.31
N ALA A 99 28.80 -3.06 8.60
CA ALA A 99 28.43 -4.47 8.65
C ALA A 99 27.49 -4.81 9.82
N MET A 100 27.59 -4.05 10.92
CA MET A 100 26.80 -4.28 12.14
C MET A 100 25.48 -3.51 12.15
N HIS A 101 25.33 -2.48 11.32
CA HIS A 101 24.13 -1.65 11.27
C HIS A 101 23.02 -2.33 10.46
N SER A 102 21.78 -2.31 10.97
CA SER A 102 20.63 -2.96 10.33
C SER A 102 20.32 -2.43 8.93
N CYS A 103 20.53 -1.13 8.71
CA CYS A 103 20.39 -0.48 7.41
C CYS A 103 21.68 -0.44 6.59
N HIS A 104 22.77 -1.09 7.02
CA HIS A 104 24.08 -1.01 6.36
C HIS A 104 24.57 0.43 6.12
N LEU A 105 24.33 1.30 7.11
CA LEU A 105 24.77 2.69 7.14
C LEU A 105 25.97 2.84 8.07
N CYS A 106 26.82 3.81 7.77
CA CYS A 106 27.86 4.27 8.68
C CYS A 106 28.06 5.77 8.51
N GLU A 107 28.70 6.40 9.50
CA GLU A 107 29.00 7.85 9.46
C GLU A 107 29.78 8.23 8.19
N HIS A 108 30.80 7.46 7.81
CA HIS A 108 31.62 7.75 6.64
C HIS A 108 30.83 7.75 5.31
N LEU A 109 29.89 6.81 5.12
CA LEU A 109 29.05 6.77 3.92
C LEU A 109 28.07 7.94 3.89
N VAL A 110 27.40 8.18 5.03
CA VAL A 110 26.39 9.25 5.14
C VAL A 110 27.02 10.62 4.94
N GLN A 111 28.20 10.86 5.51
CA GLN A 111 28.92 12.15 5.42
C GLN A 111 29.61 12.37 4.08
N SER A 112 29.94 11.29 3.35
CA SER A 112 30.49 11.39 1.99
C SER A 112 29.48 11.89 0.94
N LEU A 113 28.19 11.97 1.31
CA LEU A 113 27.09 12.32 0.44
C LEU A 113 26.44 13.64 0.87
N PRO A 114 25.95 14.45 -0.09
CA PRO A 114 25.11 15.59 0.25
C PRO A 114 23.78 15.14 0.86
N ARG A 115 23.18 16.01 1.68
CA ARG A 115 21.87 15.75 2.28
C ARG A 115 20.81 15.47 1.20
N PRO A 116 20.17 14.28 1.20
CA PRO A 116 19.21 13.94 0.16
C PRO A 116 17.91 14.79 0.19
N PRO A 117 17.24 14.99 -0.96
CA PRO A 117 15.97 15.72 -1.02
C PRO A 117 14.84 14.93 -0.36
N ALA A 118 13.73 15.59 -0.02
CA ALA A 118 12.60 14.93 0.67
C ALA A 118 12.00 13.73 -0.11
N LYS A 119 12.08 13.76 -1.45
CA LYS A 119 11.60 12.67 -2.32
C LYS A 119 12.40 11.37 -2.16
N PHE A 120 13.70 11.48 -1.90
CA PHE A 120 14.59 10.33 -1.70
C PHE A 120 14.05 9.34 -0.66
N TRP A 121 13.55 9.84 0.48
CA TRP A 121 13.08 8.98 1.55
C TRP A 121 11.89 8.11 1.16
N MET A 122 11.08 8.54 0.17
CA MET A 122 9.95 7.77 -0.33
C MET A 122 10.35 6.76 -1.42
N GLU A 123 11.49 7.00 -2.06
CA GLU A 123 11.97 6.27 -3.24
C GLU A 123 13.12 5.31 -2.89
N VAL A 124 13.76 5.45 -1.73
CA VAL A 124 14.83 4.55 -1.28
C VAL A 124 14.31 3.13 -1.07
N VAL A 125 15.01 2.17 -1.68
CA VAL A 125 14.76 0.73 -1.60
C VAL A 125 16.07 0.03 -1.25
N HIS A 126 15.98 -1.03 -0.46
CA HIS A 126 17.11 -1.89 -0.11
C HIS A 126 17.20 -3.07 -1.06
N HIS A 127 18.33 -3.23 -1.73
CA HIS A 127 18.61 -4.32 -2.66
C HIS A 127 19.40 -5.44 -1.96
N ARG A 128 19.24 -6.68 -2.46
CA ARG A 128 19.99 -7.85 -1.97
C ARG A 128 21.35 -8.02 -2.65
N THR A 129 21.58 -7.31 -3.74
CA THR A 129 22.82 -7.31 -4.51
C THR A 129 23.50 -5.97 -4.37
N LEU A 130 24.82 -5.93 -4.49
CA LEU A 130 25.56 -4.67 -4.55
C LEU A 130 25.23 -3.89 -5.83
N PRO A 131 25.14 -2.56 -5.77
CA PRO A 131 25.11 -1.75 -4.56
C PRO A 131 23.79 -1.92 -3.77
N LEU A 132 23.87 -2.01 -2.44
CA LEU A 132 22.71 -2.26 -1.56
C LEU A 132 21.64 -1.16 -1.66
N TYR A 133 22.05 0.06 -1.99
CA TYR A 133 21.13 1.16 -2.27
C TYR A 133 21.48 1.77 -3.61
N HIS A 134 20.45 2.06 -4.38
CA HIS A 134 20.57 2.63 -5.70
C HIS A 134 19.56 3.76 -5.85
N HIS A 135 20.03 5.01 -5.87
CA HIS A 135 19.18 6.17 -6.09
C HIS A 135 19.97 7.33 -6.72
N PRO A 136 19.39 8.14 -7.64
CA PRO A 136 20.08 9.26 -8.29
C PRO A 136 20.53 10.37 -7.31
N ALA A 137 20.04 10.35 -6.07
CA ALA A 137 20.47 11.25 -5.00
C ALA A 137 21.69 10.73 -4.21
N LEU A 138 22.11 9.49 -4.45
CA LEU A 138 23.27 8.84 -3.79
C LEU A 138 24.49 8.86 -4.71
N VAL A 139 24.72 10.00 -5.35
CA VAL A 139 25.78 10.20 -6.34
C VAL A 139 26.78 11.19 -5.76
N ILE A 140 28.07 10.86 -5.84
CA ILE A 140 29.15 11.76 -5.41
C ILE A 140 29.05 13.04 -6.25
N PRO A 141 29.15 14.25 -5.66
CA PRO A 141 29.13 15.49 -6.41
C PRO A 141 30.12 15.47 -7.58
N GLY A 142 29.61 15.65 -8.81
CA GLY A 142 30.41 15.63 -10.03
C GLY A 142 30.49 14.28 -10.76
N SER A 143 29.95 13.20 -10.20
CA SER A 143 29.84 11.90 -10.92
C SER A 143 28.52 11.78 -11.68
N GLN A 144 28.53 11.06 -12.81
CA GLN A 144 27.34 10.82 -13.62
C GLN A 144 26.55 9.62 -13.08
N TRP A 145 25.24 9.79 -12.94
CA TRP A 145 24.35 8.68 -12.62
C TRP A 145 24.25 7.70 -13.80
N ILE A 146 24.55 6.44 -13.55
CA ILE A 146 24.35 5.34 -14.51
C ILE A 146 23.21 4.48 -13.98
N GLU A 147 22.15 4.37 -14.78
CA GLU A 147 21.05 3.47 -14.48
C GLU A 147 21.52 2.01 -14.72
N PRO A 148 21.41 1.12 -13.72
CA PRO A 148 21.96 -0.22 -13.76
C PRO A 148 21.15 -1.06 -14.73
N ALA A 149 21.84 -1.98 -15.40
CA ALA A 149 21.21 -2.92 -16.31
C ALA A 149 20.14 -3.75 -15.57
N ASP A 150 18.95 -3.83 -16.17
CA ASP A 150 17.79 -4.59 -15.69
C ASP A 150 18.16 -6.07 -15.46
N GLY A 151 18.55 -6.44 -14.25
CA GLY A 151 18.98 -7.82 -13.99
C GLY A 151 19.10 -8.26 -12.53
N SER A 152 19.00 -7.36 -11.55
CA SER A 152 18.98 -7.79 -10.15
C SER A 152 17.58 -8.26 -9.78
N ILE A 153 17.48 -9.52 -9.34
CA ILE A 153 16.27 -10.07 -8.72
C ILE A 153 16.04 -9.28 -7.42
N THR A 154 15.23 -8.25 -7.55
CA THR A 154 14.72 -7.47 -6.44
C THR A 154 13.57 -8.24 -5.79
N ASP A 155 13.45 -8.14 -4.47
CA ASP A 155 12.63 -9.02 -3.65
C ASP A 155 11.11 -8.72 -3.72
N GLY A 156 10.63 -8.14 -4.82
CA GLY A 156 9.23 -7.71 -4.96
C GLY A 156 8.85 -6.51 -4.07
N ASP A 157 9.83 -5.86 -3.43
CA ASP A 157 9.65 -4.64 -2.62
C ASP A 157 9.76 -3.35 -3.45
N ASP A 158 10.43 -3.41 -4.60
CA ASP A 158 10.25 -2.46 -5.67
C ASP A 158 8.94 -2.77 -6.38
N HIS A 159 7.95 -1.89 -6.18
CA HIS A 159 6.69 -1.90 -6.92
C HIS A 159 6.86 -1.63 -8.43
N VAL A 160 8.10 -1.57 -8.92
CA VAL A 160 8.42 -1.23 -10.29
C VAL A 160 8.74 -2.52 -11.03
N PHE A 161 7.72 -3.10 -11.65
CA PHE A 161 7.91 -4.13 -12.66
C PHE A 161 8.58 -3.50 -13.89
N ARG A 162 9.92 -3.47 -13.91
CA ARG A 162 10.74 -2.87 -14.98
C ARG A 162 10.85 -3.76 -16.22
N THR A 163 9.75 -4.37 -16.66
CA THR A 163 9.69 -4.87 -18.03
C THR A 163 9.17 -3.78 -18.94
N ARG A 164 9.64 -3.80 -20.19
CA ARG A 164 9.19 -2.97 -21.31
C ARG A 164 7.67 -2.70 -21.26
N THR A 165 7.28 -1.48 -20.92
CA THR A 165 5.88 -1.04 -20.70
C THR A 165 4.97 -1.25 -21.92
N ASN A 166 5.56 -1.30 -23.11
CA ASN A 166 4.89 -1.68 -24.36
C ASN A 166 4.35 -3.12 -24.36
N VAL A 167 4.78 -3.99 -23.45
CA VAL A 167 4.22 -5.34 -23.27
C VAL A 167 2.88 -5.31 -22.50
N LEU A 168 2.59 -4.23 -21.77
CA LEU A 168 1.41 -4.12 -20.88
C LEU A 168 0.36 -3.10 -21.35
N ALA A 169 0.56 -2.46 -22.50
CA ALA A 169 -0.29 -1.37 -22.99
C ALA A 169 -1.73 -1.77 -23.38
N GLY A 170 -2.07 -3.07 -23.42
CA GLY A 170 -3.36 -3.60 -23.86
C GLY A 170 -4.45 -3.80 -22.78
N GLY A 171 -4.19 -3.49 -21.51
CA GLY A 171 -5.22 -3.69 -20.47
C GLY A 171 -5.29 -5.12 -19.89
N GLY A 172 -4.24 -5.91 -20.06
CA GLY A 172 -3.92 -6.99 -19.12
C GLY A 172 -4.44 -8.39 -19.47
N GLY A 173 -4.27 -8.82 -20.72
CA GLY A 173 -4.33 -10.24 -21.06
C GLY A 173 -3.26 -10.62 -22.09
N TRP A 174 -2.38 -11.57 -21.77
CA TRP A 174 -1.51 -12.22 -22.76
C TRP A 174 -2.31 -12.86 -23.93
N ARG A 175 -3.64 -12.98 -23.81
CA ARG A 175 -4.55 -13.38 -24.90
C ARG A 175 -4.59 -12.41 -26.08
N GLU A 176 -4.06 -11.19 -25.94
CA GLU A 176 -4.02 -10.21 -27.05
C GLU A 176 -2.80 -10.40 -27.96
N LEU A 177 -1.84 -11.23 -27.56
CA LEU A 177 -0.73 -11.65 -28.41
C LEU A 177 -1.14 -12.88 -29.22
N ASN A 178 -1.72 -12.61 -30.39
CA ASN A 178 -1.96 -13.53 -31.52
C ASN A 178 -3.00 -14.63 -31.32
N PHE A 179 -4.24 -14.38 -31.77
CA PHE A 179 -4.86 -15.08 -32.92
C PHE A 179 -6.03 -14.21 -33.41
N SER A 180 -6.09 -13.93 -34.70
CA SER A 180 -7.14 -13.14 -35.35
C SER A 180 -8.52 -13.77 -35.13
N THR A 181 -9.40 -13.13 -34.35
CA THR A 181 -10.87 -13.33 -34.38
C THR A 181 -11.57 -12.21 -33.57
N PRO A 182 -12.85 -11.89 -33.87
CA PRO A 182 -13.33 -10.50 -33.87
C PRO A 182 -13.78 -9.95 -32.53
N SER A 183 -13.51 -8.65 -32.39
CA SER A 183 -14.09 -7.65 -31.50
C SER A 183 -15.41 -8.03 -30.82
N PHE A 184 -15.39 -8.13 -29.49
CA PHE A 184 -16.58 -7.93 -28.66
C PHE A 184 -16.48 -6.55 -28.03
N ALA A 185 -17.29 -5.63 -28.55
CA ALA A 185 -17.41 -4.27 -28.08
C ALA A 185 -18.06 -4.21 -26.69
N GLY A 186 -17.52 -3.33 -25.85
CA GLY A 186 -18.31 -2.53 -24.91
C GLY A 186 -18.50 -3.09 -23.51
N GLN A 187 -17.85 -2.43 -22.53
CA GLN A 187 -18.57 -1.64 -21.53
C GLN A 187 -17.57 -0.85 -20.69
N THR A 188 -17.33 0.39 -21.12
CA THR A 188 -16.86 1.48 -20.25
C THR A 188 -17.95 1.74 -19.21
N ARG A 189 -17.64 1.50 -17.93
CA ARG A 189 -18.48 1.96 -16.83
C ARG A 189 -18.26 3.44 -16.61
N GLU A 190 -19.18 4.22 -17.15
CA GLU A 190 -19.35 5.64 -16.86
C GLU A 190 -19.64 5.85 -15.37
N ALA A 191 -19.02 6.89 -14.83
CA ALA A 191 -19.23 7.37 -13.49
C ALA A 191 -20.53 8.18 -13.42
N SER A 192 -21.64 7.53 -13.09
CA SER A 192 -22.84 8.21 -12.62
C SER A 192 -23.79 7.18 -12.00
N ASP A 193 -23.92 7.14 -10.67
CA ASP A 193 -25.24 6.99 -10.03
C ASP A 193 -25.16 7.17 -8.50
N SER A 194 -25.46 8.38 -8.00
CA SER A 194 -25.72 8.58 -6.56
C SER A 194 -27.04 7.94 -6.11
N GLY A 195 -27.91 7.53 -7.05
CA GLY A 195 -29.18 6.84 -6.78
C GLY A 195 -29.00 5.40 -6.30
N SER A 196 -27.96 4.71 -6.76
CA SER A 196 -27.66 3.31 -6.38
C SER A 196 -27.31 3.15 -4.90
N SER A 197 -26.68 4.17 -4.29
CA SER A 197 -26.27 4.14 -2.89
C SER A 197 -27.48 4.07 -1.92
N CYS A 198 -28.54 4.81 -2.21
CA CYS A 198 -29.75 4.84 -1.37
C CYS A 198 -30.48 3.49 -1.35
N VAL A 199 -30.55 2.79 -2.48
CA VAL A 199 -31.18 1.47 -2.58
C VAL A 199 -30.44 0.44 -1.72
N HIS A 200 -29.10 0.47 -1.74
CA HIS A 200 -28.28 -0.41 -0.89
C HIS A 200 -28.42 -0.09 0.60
N LEU A 201 -28.55 1.19 0.97
CA LEU A 201 -28.76 1.61 2.35
C LEU A 201 -30.14 1.17 2.89
N LEU A 202 -31.20 1.30 2.09
CA LEU A 202 -32.53 0.82 2.46
C LEU A 202 -32.55 -0.70 2.69
N LYS A 203 -31.89 -1.47 1.80
CA LYS A 203 -31.75 -2.91 1.98
C LYS A 203 -31.04 -3.26 3.29
N ARG A 204 -29.92 -2.60 3.58
CA ARG A 204 -29.18 -2.80 4.85
C ARG A 204 -30.02 -2.42 6.07
N ALA A 205 -30.83 -1.37 5.99
CA ALA A 205 -31.72 -0.98 7.08
C ALA A 205 -32.76 -2.07 7.40
N GLU A 206 -33.32 -2.71 6.38
CA GLU A 206 -34.26 -3.82 6.58
C GLU A 206 -33.56 -5.06 7.16
N GLU A 207 -32.34 -5.36 6.73
CA GLU A 207 -31.51 -6.43 7.32
C GLU A 207 -31.24 -6.17 8.82
N PHE A 208 -30.94 -4.93 9.21
CA PHE A 208 -30.77 -4.55 10.62
C PHE A 208 -32.05 -4.71 11.43
N LYS A 209 -33.20 -4.36 10.85
CA LYS A 209 -34.50 -4.55 11.48
C LYS A 209 -34.81 -6.03 11.69
N GLN A 210 -34.57 -6.86 10.68
CA GLN A 210 -34.73 -8.32 10.78
C GLN A 210 -33.81 -8.90 11.86
N ALA A 211 -32.54 -8.48 11.88
CA ALA A 211 -31.58 -8.90 12.90
C ALA A 211 -32.07 -8.53 14.31
N THR A 212 -32.59 -7.31 14.49
CA THR A 212 -33.12 -6.84 15.79
C THR A 212 -34.29 -7.69 16.28
N THR A 213 -35.20 -8.08 15.38
CA THR A 213 -36.31 -8.99 15.69
C THR A 213 -35.81 -10.36 16.15
N ILE A 214 -34.84 -10.93 15.42
CA ILE A 214 -34.22 -12.22 15.79
C ILE A 214 -33.55 -12.12 17.16
N PHE A 215 -32.83 -11.03 17.41
CA PHE A 215 -32.12 -10.84 18.68
C PHE A 215 -33.10 -10.82 19.85
N ARG A 216 -34.18 -10.05 19.75
CA ARG A 216 -35.22 -9.99 20.78
C ARG A 216 -35.88 -11.34 21.03
N ALA A 217 -36.14 -12.11 19.97
CA ALA A 217 -36.72 -13.45 20.08
C ALA A 217 -35.75 -14.46 20.72
N GLN A 218 -34.44 -14.33 20.50
CA GLN A 218 -33.44 -15.29 20.96
C GLN A 218 -32.89 -15.00 22.37
N VAL A 219 -33.03 -13.78 22.89
CA VAL A 219 -32.57 -13.40 24.24
C VAL A 219 -33.10 -14.34 25.35
N PRO A 220 -34.40 -14.71 25.39
CA PRO A 220 -34.92 -15.64 26.40
C PRO A 220 -34.29 -17.04 26.33
N HIS A 221 -33.90 -17.49 25.13
CA HIS A 221 -33.38 -18.83 24.89
C HIS A 221 -31.90 -18.98 25.24
N ARG A 222 -31.19 -17.88 25.56
CA ARG A 222 -29.78 -17.86 25.99
C ARG A 222 -28.86 -18.75 25.14
N ASN A 223 -29.01 -18.70 23.81
CA ASN A 223 -28.18 -19.50 22.91
C ASN A 223 -26.71 -19.04 22.93
N ARG A 224 -25.87 -19.80 23.65
CA ARG A 224 -24.47 -19.46 23.94
C ARG A 224 -23.60 -19.30 22.70
N ILE A 225 -23.83 -20.11 21.66
CA ILE A 225 -23.00 -20.11 20.45
C ILE A 225 -23.13 -18.77 19.71
N TRP A 226 -24.37 -18.33 19.51
CA TRP A 226 -24.65 -17.06 18.84
C TRP A 226 -24.22 -15.85 19.68
N MET A 227 -24.49 -15.85 20.98
CA MET A 227 -24.06 -14.76 21.88
C MET A 227 -22.53 -14.60 21.89
N LEU A 228 -21.76 -15.70 21.91
CA LEU A 228 -20.30 -15.64 21.83
C LEU A 228 -19.81 -15.12 20.46
N SER A 229 -20.48 -15.49 19.37
CA SER A 229 -20.16 -14.98 18.04
C SER A 229 -20.35 -13.45 17.97
N MET A 230 -21.41 -12.92 18.59
CA MET A 230 -21.63 -11.46 18.62
C MET A 230 -20.55 -10.71 19.39
N VAL A 231 -20.16 -11.24 20.56
CA VAL A 231 -19.10 -10.65 21.38
C VAL A 231 -17.76 -10.69 20.63
N LYS A 232 -17.44 -11.82 20.00
CA LYS A 232 -16.20 -11.98 19.22
C LYS A 232 -16.11 -11.03 18.03
N GLN A 233 -17.24 -10.71 17.40
CA GLN A 233 -17.32 -9.78 16.26
C GLN A 233 -17.50 -8.32 16.69
N ASP A 234 -17.51 -8.05 18.00
CA ASP A 234 -17.71 -6.72 18.58
C ASP A 234 -18.93 -5.96 18.01
N MET A 235 -20.00 -6.71 17.70
CA MET A 235 -21.18 -6.13 17.05
C MET A 235 -21.86 -5.06 17.92
N GLY A 236 -21.79 -5.19 19.25
CA GLY A 236 -22.35 -4.21 20.18
C GLY A 236 -21.68 -2.84 20.08
N CYS A 237 -20.35 -2.80 20.07
CA CYS A 237 -19.59 -1.55 19.93
C CYS A 237 -19.82 -0.93 18.55
N ASN A 238 -19.77 -1.74 17.49
CA ASN A 238 -19.96 -1.26 16.12
C ASN A 238 -21.35 -0.64 15.88
N VAL A 239 -22.42 -1.29 16.35
CA VAL A 239 -23.78 -0.74 16.25
C VAL A 239 -23.92 0.51 17.12
N GLY A 240 -23.37 0.50 18.33
CA GLY A 240 -23.39 1.66 19.22
C GLY A 240 -22.68 2.89 18.63
N ASN A 241 -21.52 2.68 17.99
CA ASN A 241 -20.78 3.75 17.32
C ASN A 241 -21.53 4.26 16.09
N LEU A 242 -22.13 3.38 15.28
CA LEU A 242 -22.95 3.78 14.13
C LEU A 242 -24.11 4.70 14.56
N VAL A 243 -24.82 4.35 15.63
CA VAL A 243 -25.93 5.18 16.16
C VAL A 243 -25.42 6.53 16.66
N LYS A 244 -24.28 6.56 17.36
CA LYS A 244 -23.65 7.81 17.81
C LYS A 244 -23.24 8.69 16.63
N ASP A 245 -22.69 8.11 15.56
CA ASP A 245 -22.29 8.84 14.37
C ASP A 245 -23.50 9.45 13.66
N ILE A 246 -24.60 8.71 13.55
CA ILE A 246 -25.87 9.23 12.99
C ILE A 246 -26.39 10.38 13.85
N HIS A 247 -26.47 10.21 15.18
CA HIS A 247 -26.93 11.29 16.06
C HIS A 247 -26.03 12.52 16.02
N ARG A 248 -24.69 12.32 15.98
CA ARG A 248 -23.73 13.40 15.84
C ARG A 248 -23.93 14.12 14.51
N TYR A 249 -24.16 13.38 13.43
CA TYR A 249 -24.45 13.96 12.13
C TYR A 249 -25.75 14.77 12.17
N GLU A 250 -26.85 14.23 12.70
CA GLU A 250 -28.14 14.92 12.82
C GLU A 250 -28.08 16.16 13.72
N SER A 251 -27.29 16.13 14.79
CA SER A 251 -27.12 17.26 15.71
C SER A 251 -26.23 18.36 15.11
N SER A 252 -25.18 17.97 14.39
CA SER A 252 -24.23 18.91 13.77
C SER A 252 -24.70 19.44 12.43
N SER A 253 -25.47 18.68 11.65
CA SER A 253 -25.95 19.13 10.34
C SER A 253 -26.95 20.29 10.43
N ARG A 254 -27.60 20.45 11.59
CA ARG A 254 -28.55 21.55 11.86
C ARG A 254 -27.86 22.82 12.39
N VAL A 255 -26.62 22.73 12.85
CA VAL A 255 -25.81 23.87 13.29
C VAL A 255 -24.67 24.02 12.30
N ARG A 256 -24.75 24.99 11.39
CA ARG A 256 -23.60 25.34 10.56
C ARG A 256 -22.47 25.81 11.48
N ASP A 257 -21.57 24.92 11.84
CA ASP A 257 -20.27 25.30 12.37
C ASP A 257 -19.59 26.10 11.26
N THR A 258 -19.59 27.43 11.42
CA THR A 258 -18.79 28.30 10.59
C THR A 258 -17.33 27.98 10.90
N THR A 259 -16.71 27.13 10.08
CA THR A 259 -15.28 26.81 10.14
C THR A 259 -14.37 27.98 9.78
N TRP A 260 -14.92 29.18 9.60
CA TRP A 260 -14.17 30.41 9.43
C TRP A 260 -13.77 30.96 10.79
N ALA A 261 -12.51 31.40 10.92
CA ALA A 261 -12.01 32.04 12.12
C ALA A 261 -12.93 33.21 12.51
N ARG A 262 -13.69 33.04 13.60
CA ARG A 262 -14.39 34.16 14.24
C ARG A 262 -13.36 35.25 14.50
N LYS A 263 -13.61 36.47 14.02
CA LYS A 263 -12.78 37.62 14.33
C LYS A 263 -12.72 37.76 15.85
N LYS A 264 -11.52 38.02 16.35
CA LYS A 264 -11.21 38.24 17.76
C LYS A 264 -11.88 39.56 18.21
N GLY A 265 -13.19 39.53 18.43
CA GLY A 265 -14.02 40.69 18.73
C GLY A 265 -15.46 40.33 19.11
N ASP A 266 -16.01 39.21 18.61
CA ASP A 266 -17.38 38.80 18.94
C ASP A 266 -17.42 38.00 20.25
N LYS A 267 -17.19 38.70 21.37
CA LYS A 267 -17.68 38.30 22.69
C LYS A 267 -18.48 39.46 23.25
N GLU A 268 -19.74 39.54 22.87
CA GLU A 268 -20.73 40.23 23.67
C GLU A 268 -22.10 39.56 23.49
N GLU A 269 -22.78 39.42 24.62
CA GLU A 269 -24.18 39.05 24.81
C GLU A 269 -24.57 37.56 24.64
N GLN A 270 -24.56 36.85 25.77
CA GLN A 270 -25.77 36.15 26.21
C GLN A 270 -25.76 35.99 27.74
N CYS A 271 -26.73 36.67 28.37
CA CYS A 271 -27.25 36.46 29.72
C CYS A 271 -27.84 35.05 29.85
#